data_AF-A0A965VST1-F1
#
_entry.id   AF-A0A965VST1-F1
#
_cell.length_a   1.000
_cell.length_b   1.000
_cell.length_c   1.000
_cell.angle_alpha   90.00
_cell.angle_beta   90.00
_cell.angle_gamma   90.00
#
_symmetry.space_group_name_H-M   'P 1'
#
loop_
_entity.id
_entity.type
_entity.pdbx_description
1 polymer ?
#
loop_
_entity_poly.entity_id
_entity_poly.type
_entity_poly.pdbx_seq_one_letter_code
_entity_poly.pdbx_strand_id
1 'polypeptide(L)'
;MRSVWWAVSGAIILVTLITWTGPTLISWWFTPPVDTLFNCKGPIEWSLRRFQWAQLAGLLLGSVLGLTASFAFKKSNRPSSAQ
;
A
#
# COMPACT_ATOMS: atom_id res chain seq x y z
N MET A 1 17.47 -15.70 -3.41
CA MET A 1 17.02 -14.61 -2.49
C MET A 1 17.06 -13.22 -3.14
N ARG A 2 18.10 -12.84 -3.89
CA ARG A 2 18.24 -11.50 -4.48
C ARG A 2 17.08 -11.09 -5.41
N SER A 3 16.60 -11.98 -6.28
CA SER A 3 15.47 -11.70 -7.20
C SER A 3 14.13 -11.43 -6.47
N VAL A 4 13.81 -12.21 -5.44
CA VAL A 4 12.59 -12.02 -4.62
C VAL A 4 12.60 -10.66 -3.92
N TRP A 5 13.76 -10.24 -3.42
CA TRP A 5 13.94 -8.92 -2.79
C TRP A 5 13.68 -7.75 -3.75
N TRP A 6 14.14 -7.86 -5.01
CA TRP A 6 13.84 -6.88 -6.05
C TRP A 6 12.36 -6.84 -6.39
N ALA A 7 11.70 -8.01 -6.50
CA ALA A 7 10.28 -8.09 -6.79
C ALA A 7 9.42 -7.46 -5.67
N VAL A 8 9.74 -7.75 -4.40
CA VAL A 8 9.03 -7.17 -3.23
C VAL A 8 9.26 -5.66 -3.17
N SER A 9 10.50 -5.20 -3.36
CA SER A 9 10.81 -3.77 -3.35
C SER A 9 10.10 -3.02 -4.47
N GLY A 10 10.11 -3.59 -5.69
CA GLY A 10 9.38 -3.04 -6.83
C GLY A 10 7.87 -2.95 -6.60
N ALA A 11 7.28 -4.00 -6.03
CA ALA A 11 5.85 -4.03 -5.69
C ALA A 11 5.47 -2.96 -4.65
N ILE A 12 6.28 -2.79 -3.60
CA ILE A 12 6.06 -1.75 -2.57
C ILE A 12 6.12 -0.36 -3.19
N ILE A 13 7.13 -0.10 -4.04
CA ILE A 13 7.30 1.20 -4.70
C ILE A 13 6.10 1.50 -5.61
N LEU A 14 5.70 0.56 -6.47
CA LEU A 14 4.57 0.74 -7.38
C LEU A 14 3.25 0.94 -6.65
N VAL A 15 2.97 0.16 -5.61
CA VAL A 15 1.78 0.33 -4.77
C VAL A 15 1.76 1.71 -4.13
N THR A 16 2.88 2.15 -3.56
CA THR A 16 2.98 3.46 -2.92
C THR A 16 2.74 4.58 -3.94
N LEU A 17 3.34 4.49 -5.13
CA LEU A 17 3.14 5.48 -6.19
C LEU A 17 1.67 5.55 -6.63
N ILE A 18 1.00 4.42 -6.85
CA ILE A 18 -0.41 4.38 -7.26
C ILE A 18 -1.33 4.93 -6.16
N THR A 19 -1.06 4.59 -4.89
CA THR A 19 -1.82 5.09 -3.73
C THR A 19 -1.80 6.62 -3.64
N TRP A 20 -0.70 7.28 -3.99
CA TRP A 20 -0.63 8.74 -3.96
C TRP A 20 -1.08 9.42 -5.26
N THR A 21 -0.66 8.90 -6.41
CA THR A 21 -0.96 9.52 -7.71
C THR A 21 -2.40 9.26 -8.18
N GLY A 22 -2.94 8.07 -7.93
CA GLY A 22 -4.29 7.68 -8.35
C GLY A 22 -5.39 8.62 -7.83
N PRO A 23 -5.47 8.89 -6.52
CA PRO A 23 -6.43 9.82 -5.93
C PRO A 23 -6.36 11.24 -6.49
N THR A 24 -5.15 11.69 -6.82
CA THR A 24 -4.92 13.02 -7.39
C THR A 24 -5.45 13.10 -8.82
N LEU A 25 -5.25 12.05 -9.61
CA LEU A 25 -5.84 11.92 -10.95
C LEU A 25 -7.37 11.83 -10.91
N ILE A 26 -7.92 11.06 -9.95
CA ILE A 26 -9.37 10.91 -9.78
C ILE A 26 -9.99 12.25 -9.39
N SER A 27 -9.43 12.97 -8.42
CA SER A 27 -9.97 14.26 -7.98
C SER A 27 -9.90 15.34 -9.06
N TRP A 28 -8.87 15.30 -9.92
CA TRP A 28 -8.78 16.17 -11.10
C TRP A 28 -9.93 15.90 -12.08
N TRP A 29 -10.23 14.63 -12.37
CA TRP A 29 -11.31 14.24 -13.29
C TRP A 29 -12.69 14.72 -12.82
N PHE A 30 -12.91 14.75 -11.50
CA PHE A 30 -14.16 15.18 -10.88
C PHE A 30 -14.22 16.68 -10.53
N THR A 31 -13.20 17.47 -10.87
CA THR A 31 -13.27 18.93 -10.70
C THR A 31 -14.02 19.53 -11.89
N PRO A 32 -15.28 19.98 -11.75
CA PRO A 32 -15.99 20.58 -12.87
C PRO A 32 -15.28 21.88 -13.30
N PRO A 33 -15.27 22.22 -14.60
CA PRO A 33 -14.61 23.43 -15.12
C PRO A 33 -15.29 24.73 -14.65
N VAL A 34 -16.50 24.63 -14.11
CA VAL A 34 -17.25 25.71 -13.47
C VAL A 34 -17.88 25.18 -12.19
N ASP A 35 -17.90 25.98 -11.12
CA ASP A 35 -18.53 25.59 -9.86
C ASP A 35 -20.04 25.45 -10.05
N THR A 36 -20.52 24.22 -10.01
CA THR A 36 -21.95 23.90 -10.02
C THR A 36 -22.48 23.87 -8.59
N LEU A 37 -23.80 24.07 -8.42
CA LEU A 37 -24.48 24.01 -7.12
C LEU A 37 -24.26 22.66 -6.39
N PHE A 38 -23.92 21.61 -7.13
CA PHE A 38 -23.62 20.27 -6.63
C PHE A 38 -22.15 19.91 -6.94
N ASN A 39 -21.23 20.39 -6.10
CA ASN A 39 -19.81 20.07 -6.22
C ASN A 39 -19.48 18.74 -5.51
N CYS A 40 -19.27 17.67 -6.29
CA CYS A 40 -18.94 16.34 -5.77
C CYS A 40 -17.47 16.18 -5.33
N LYS A 41 -16.62 17.20 -5.54
CA LYS A 41 -15.18 17.11 -5.27
C LYS A 41 -14.88 16.88 -3.79
N GLY A 42 -15.52 17.62 -2.89
CA GLY A 42 -15.28 17.53 -1.45
C GLY A 42 -15.51 16.12 -0.87
N PRO A 43 -16.70 15.52 -1.08
CA PRO A 43 -16.98 14.15 -0.62
C PRO A 43 -16.06 13.09 -1.24
N ILE A 44 -15.71 13.25 -2.53
CA ILE A 44 -14.79 12.33 -3.22
C ILE A 44 -13.38 12.42 -2.64
N GLU A 45 -12.84 13.63 -2.47
CA GLU A 45 -11.50 13.85 -1.93
C GLU A 45 -11.37 13.36 -0.48
N TRP A 46 -12.41 13.57 0.33
CA TRP A 46 -12.49 13.05 1.69
C TRP A 46 -12.46 11.51 1.75
N SER A 47 -13.16 10.86 0.82
CA SER A 47 -13.23 9.39 0.71
C SER A 47 -11.90 8.82 0.22
N LEU A 48 -11.33 9.43 -0.81
CA LEU A 48 -10.03 9.07 -1.36
C LEU A 48 -8.91 9.19 -0.32
N ARG A 49 -8.91 10.25 0.49
CA ARG A 49 -7.93 10.41 1.57
C ARG A 49 -8.03 9.30 2.62
N ARG A 50 -9.24 8.87 2.97
CA ARG A 50 -9.44 7.73 3.89
C ARG A 50 -8.95 6.42 3.28
N PHE A 51 -9.22 6.21 2.01
CA PHE A 51 -8.74 5.06 1.28
C PHE A 51 -7.21 4.99 1.25
N GLN A 52 -6.53 6.13 1.03
CA GLN A 52 -5.06 6.21 1.12
C GLN A 52 -4.54 5.79 2.50
N TRP A 53 -5.16 6.28 3.57
CA TRP A 53 -4.78 5.87 4.94
C TRP A 53 -5.00 4.38 5.20
N ALA A 54 -6.11 3.82 4.70
CA ALA A 54 -6.36 2.39 4.82
C ALA A 54 -5.32 1.54 4.06
N GLN A 55 -4.91 1.97 2.87
CA GLN A 55 -3.84 1.32 2.10
C GLN A 55 -2.50 1.38 2.82
N LEU A 56 -2.15 2.54 3.39
CA LEU A 56 -0.92 2.73 4.15
C LEU A 56 -0.90 1.86 5.42
N ALA A 57 -2.01 1.83 6.16
CA ALA A 57 -2.18 0.96 7.32
C ALA A 57 -2.05 -0.52 6.94
N GLY A 58 -2.70 -0.95 5.85
CA GLY A 58 -2.58 -2.31 5.32
C GLY A 58 -1.14 -2.68 4.94
N LEU A 59 -0.41 -1.77 4.30
CA LEU A 59 0.99 -1.97 3.90
C LEU A 59 1.91 -2.09 5.11
N LEU A 60 1.72 -1.25 6.13
CA LEU A 60 2.48 -1.33 7.39
C LEU A 60 2.19 -2.65 8.13
N LEU A 61 0.91 -2.98 8.33
CA LEU A 61 0.52 -4.21 9.02
C LEU A 61 0.99 -5.45 8.27
N GLY A 62 0.82 -5.48 6.95
CA GLY A 62 1.30 -6.57 6.10
C GLY A 62 2.82 -6.73 6.16
N SER A 63 3.58 -5.62 6.18
CA SER A 63 5.03 -5.65 6.31
C SER A 63 5.48 -6.21 7.65
N VAL A 64 4.84 -5.79 8.75
CA VAL A 64 5.12 -6.28 10.10
C VAL A 64 4.81 -7.78 10.20
N LEU A 65 3.62 -8.21 9.76
CA LEU A 65 3.21 -9.62 9.77
C LEU A 65 4.08 -10.50 8.88
N GLY A 66 4.46 -10.00 7.69
CA GLY A 66 5.37 -10.69 6.79
C GLY A 66 6.76 -10.88 7.40
N LEU A 67 7.29 -9.86 8.07
CA LEU A 67 8.57 -9.94 8.78
C LEU A 67 8.51 -10.94 9.94
N THR A 68 7.50 -10.84 10.81
CA THR A 68 7.37 -11.75 11.97
C THR A 68 7.21 -13.21 11.52
N ALA A 69 6.40 -13.47 10.50
CA ALA A 69 6.27 -14.78 9.90
C ALA A 69 7.62 -15.29 9.34
N SER A 70 8.35 -14.45 8.60
CA SER A 70 9.66 -14.80 8.04
C SER A 70 10.67 -15.23 9.12
N PHE A 71 10.73 -14.51 10.24
CA PHE A 71 11.58 -14.88 11.37
C PHE A 71 11.14 -16.17 12.07
N ALA A 72 9.82 -16.38 12.23
CA ALA A 72 9.28 -17.60 12.84
C ALA A 72 9.62 -18.85 12.01
N PHE A 73 9.42 -18.81 10.68
CA PHE A 73 9.72 -19.95 9.80
C PHE A 73 11.23 -20.21 9.66
N LYS A 74 12.07 -19.16 9.66
CA LYS A 74 13.52 -19.30 9.58
C LYS A 74 14.12 -20.00 10.82
N LYS A 75 13.49 -19.89 11.99
CA LYS A 75 13.92 -20.57 13.22
C LYS A 75 13.67 -22.08 13.18
N SER A 76 12.62 -22.53 12.49
CA SER A 76 12.22 -23.94 12.41
C SER A 76 13.14 -24.80 11.52
N ASN A 77 13.89 -24.18 10.60
CA ASN A 77 14.75 -24.89 9.63
C ASN A 77 16.21 -25.01 10.07
N ARG A 78 16.55 -24.82 11.37
CA ARG A 78 17.86 -25.23 11.87
C ARG A 78 17.84 -26.76 12.01
N PRO A 79 18.55 -27.54 11.16
CA PRO A 79 18.62 -28.98 11.34
C PRO A 79 19.25 -29.24 12.71
N SER A 80 18.56 -30.06 13.50
CA SER A 80 19.11 -30.67 14.71
C SER A 80 20.15 -31.71 14.32
N SER A 81 21.23 -31.31 13.63
CA SER A 81 22.41 -32.13 13.40
C SER A 81 23.41 -31.86 14.51
N ALA A 82 23.07 -32.36 15.69
CA ALA A 82 23.96 -32.53 16.82
C ALA A 82 23.39 -33.63 17.74
N GLN A 83 23.33 -34.87 17.24
CA GLN A 83 23.55 -36.07 18.05
C GLN A 83 23.85 -37.26 17.16
#